data_AF-A0A8H5FZS7-F1
#
_entry.id   AF-A0A8H5FZS7-F1
#
_cell.length_a   1.000
_cell.length_b   1.000
_cell.length_c   1.000
_cell.angle_alpha   90.00
_cell.angle_beta   90.00
_cell.angle_gamma   90.00
#
_symmetry.space_group_name_H-M   'P 1'
#
loop_
_entity.id
_entity.type
_entity.pdbx_description
1 polymer ?
#
loop_
_entity_poly.entity_id
_entity_poly.type
_entity_poly.pdbx_seq_one_letter_code
_entity_poly.pdbx_strand_id
1 'polypeptide(L)'
;MSCRKGMSVGQLKEQAKLRKEEEARRRREEREAALAVQKQKEEVSSDEPTLPKAQVGSRKDSSPVKPLSTILNTSRVLSTPHTPDQIGQLWNAYHMSRSGGTGRGFLCASVPLDLYKKMSAVAEKYPTFIVPIRRPKDTTVSPVEGESDSAYEFYFLQWDFHDAPRLPSANEDPFVKPSSSESPNPKVSTVLFTPLEEYKLRATFATPYLVLTNYTDLASTHGLVLLRGEVTPRSGASGNYMLSQEDAQQLSMAIQKFYLWGNGEGEGEKLLRTFHEKPEDFRWEDLLRTADWGI
;
A
#
# COMPACT_ATOMS: atom_id res chain seq x y z
N MET A 1 -10.57 -25.62 -62.32
CA MET A 1 -11.18 -24.54 -61.51
C MET A 1 -11.75 -25.17 -60.24
N SER A 2 -11.34 -24.76 -59.05
CA SER A 2 -11.95 -25.23 -57.79
C SER A 2 -12.30 -24.03 -56.92
N CYS A 3 -13.59 -23.71 -56.86
CA CYS A 3 -14.13 -22.60 -56.07
C CYS A 3 -14.11 -22.98 -54.58
N ARG A 4 -13.33 -22.25 -53.77
CA ARG A 4 -13.42 -22.34 -52.31
C ARG A 4 -14.77 -21.76 -51.87
N LYS A 5 -15.66 -22.61 -51.36
CA LYS A 5 -16.91 -22.19 -50.70
C LYS A 5 -16.54 -21.45 -49.41
N GLY A 6 -16.85 -20.16 -49.32
CA GLY A 6 -16.65 -19.37 -48.09
C GLY A 6 -17.60 -19.85 -46.98
N MET A 7 -17.09 -19.93 -45.76
CA MET A 7 -17.90 -20.25 -44.57
C MET A 7 -18.75 -19.03 -44.19
N SER A 8 -19.99 -19.27 -43.77
CA SER A 8 -20.87 -18.18 -43.32
C SER A 8 -20.44 -17.62 -41.97
N VAL A 9 -20.79 -16.36 -41.69
CA VAL A 9 -20.49 -15.69 -40.41
C VAL A 9 -21.06 -16.46 -39.20
N GLY A 10 -22.18 -17.16 -39.36
CA GLY A 10 -22.76 -18.01 -38.31
C GLY A 10 -21.86 -19.20 -37.97
N GLN A 11 -21.34 -19.89 -38.98
CA GLN A 11 -20.42 -21.03 -38.81
C GLN A 11 -19.09 -20.59 -38.17
N LEU A 12 -18.60 -19.39 -38.49
CA LEU A 12 -17.39 -18.83 -37.87
C LEU A 12 -17.59 -18.53 -36.37
N LYS A 13 -18.75 -18.01 -35.98
CA LYS A 13 -19.07 -17.75 -34.57
C LYS A 13 -19.17 -19.03 -33.74
N GLU A 14 -19.78 -20.07 -34.29
CA GLU A 14 -19.91 -21.37 -33.64
C GLU A 14 -18.55 -22.06 -33.47
N GLN A 15 -17.71 -22.01 -34.50
CA GLN A 15 -16.35 -22.54 -34.43
C GLN A 15 -15.46 -21.77 -33.43
N ALA A 16 -15.64 -20.45 -33.33
CA ALA A 16 -14.95 -19.63 -32.32
C ALA A 16 -15.42 -19.95 -30.89
N LYS A 17 -16.71 -20.25 -30.69
CA LYS A 17 -17.25 -20.65 -29.38
C LYS A 17 -16.67 -21.99 -28.93
N LEU A 18 -16.67 -22.99 -29.81
CA LEU A 18 -16.11 -24.32 -29.51
C LEU A 18 -14.61 -24.25 -29.18
N ARG A 19 -13.83 -23.45 -29.91
CA ARG A 19 -12.40 -23.23 -29.60
C ARG A 19 -12.19 -22.61 -28.22
N LYS A 20 -13.02 -21.62 -27.84
CA LYS A 20 -12.94 -21.00 -26.50
C LYS A 20 -13.29 -21.98 -25.39
N GLU A 21 -14.29 -22.83 -25.59
CA GLU A 21 -14.69 -23.86 -24.61
C GLU A 21 -13.61 -24.93 -24.45
N GLU A 22 -12.98 -25.35 -25.55
CA GLU A 22 -11.89 -26.32 -25.53
C GLU A 22 -10.63 -25.75 -24.85
N GLU A 23 -10.29 -24.48 -25.11
CA GLU A 23 -9.18 -23.79 -24.46
C GLU A 23 -9.43 -23.57 -22.96
N ALA A 24 -10.67 -23.26 -22.57
CA ALA A 24 -11.07 -23.14 -21.16
C ALA A 24 -10.96 -24.49 -20.42
N ARG A 25 -11.35 -25.59 -21.07
CA ARG A 25 -11.19 -26.95 -20.53
C ARG A 25 -9.72 -27.31 -20.33
N ARG A 26 -8.88 -27.07 -21.35
CA ARG A 26 -7.43 -27.32 -21.26
C ARG A 26 -6.77 -26.53 -20.12
N ARG A 27 -7.13 -25.24 -19.97
CA ARG A 27 -6.60 -24.38 -18.90
C ARG A 27 -7.02 -24.84 -17.49
N ARG A 28 -8.20 -25.47 -17.36
CA ARG A 28 -8.65 -26.06 -16.09
C ARG A 28 -7.86 -27.32 -15.77
N GLU A 29 -7.68 -28.20 -16.74
CA GLU A 29 -6.89 -29.44 -16.59
C GLU A 29 -5.42 -29.12 -16.23
N GLU A 30 -4.80 -28.12 -16.88
CA GLU A 30 -3.44 -27.66 -16.56
C GLU A 30 -3.34 -27.13 -15.12
N ARG A 31 -4.38 -26.43 -14.62
CA ARG A 31 -4.41 -25.89 -13.25
C ARG A 31 -4.58 -26.99 -12.21
N GLU A 32 -5.44 -27.96 -12.48
CA GLU A 32 -5.65 -29.13 -11.61
C GLU A 32 -4.38 -30.00 -11.56
N ALA A 33 -3.69 -30.19 -12.68
CA ALA A 33 -2.40 -30.89 -12.73
C ALA A 33 -1.29 -30.14 -11.96
N ALA A 34 -1.21 -28.82 -12.08
CA ALA A 34 -0.23 -28.01 -11.34
C ALA A 34 -0.47 -28.08 -9.82
N LEU A 35 -1.73 -28.05 -9.38
CA LEU A 35 -2.11 -28.21 -7.97
C LEU A 35 -1.75 -29.60 -7.44
N ALA A 36 -1.94 -30.65 -8.24
CA ALA A 36 -1.57 -32.03 -7.85
C ALA A 36 -0.05 -32.20 -7.68
N VAL A 37 0.76 -31.60 -8.57
CA VAL A 37 2.23 -31.61 -8.46
C VAL A 37 2.71 -30.83 -7.23
N GLN A 38 2.06 -29.70 -6.92
CA GLN A 38 2.39 -28.92 -5.72
C GLN A 38 2.07 -29.70 -4.43
N LYS A 39 0.93 -30.41 -4.40
CA LYS A 39 0.52 -31.24 -3.27
C LYS A 39 1.45 -32.44 -3.05
N GLN A 40 1.92 -33.09 -4.12
CA GLN A 40 2.93 -34.14 -4.03
C GLN A 40 4.29 -33.61 -3.56
N LYS A 41 4.66 -32.38 -3.90
CA LYS A 41 5.92 -31.76 -3.46
C LYS A 41 5.89 -31.37 -1.98
N GLU A 42 4.73 -31.00 -1.45
CA GLU A 42 4.52 -30.73 -0.02
C GLU A 42 4.52 -32.01 0.81
N GLU A 43 3.98 -33.12 0.30
CA GLU A 43 3.99 -34.44 0.98
C GLU A 43 5.38 -35.10 1.03
N VAL A 44 6.29 -34.79 0.10
CA VAL A 44 7.67 -35.34 0.10
C VAL A 44 8.65 -34.52 0.95
N SER A 45 8.26 -33.30 1.37
CA SER A 45 9.11 -32.38 2.16
C SER A 45 9.02 -32.58 3.68
N SER A 46 8.21 -33.51 4.19
CA SER A 46 7.90 -33.62 5.62
C SER A 46 8.85 -34.50 6.46
N ASP A 47 9.95 -35.01 5.89
CA ASP A 47 10.81 -36.00 6.57
C ASP A 47 12.27 -35.56 6.84
N GLU A 48 12.50 -34.25 7.09
CA GLU A 48 13.78 -33.78 7.66
C GLU A 48 13.59 -33.10 9.04
N PRO A 49 14.35 -33.50 10.08
CA PRO A 49 14.22 -32.94 11.43
C PRO A 49 14.84 -31.54 11.47
N THR A 50 13.99 -30.52 11.36
CA THR A 50 14.41 -29.12 11.49
C THR A 50 14.50 -28.73 12.96
N LEU A 51 15.69 -28.32 13.40
CA LEU A 51 15.97 -27.65 14.68
C LEU A 51 14.93 -26.54 14.97
N PRO A 52 14.47 -26.38 16.22
CA PRO A 52 13.38 -25.45 16.52
C PRO A 52 13.83 -24.01 16.26
N LYS A 53 13.28 -23.39 15.21
CA LYS A 53 13.26 -21.93 15.07
C LYS A 53 12.54 -21.36 16.29
N ALA A 54 13.26 -20.55 17.06
CA ALA A 54 12.70 -19.75 18.14
C ALA A 54 11.42 -19.07 17.66
N GLN A 55 10.29 -19.46 18.24
CA GLN A 55 9.01 -18.80 18.05
C GLN A 55 9.10 -17.42 18.72
N VAL A 56 9.39 -16.40 17.92
CA VAL A 56 9.14 -15.01 18.32
C VAL A 56 7.63 -14.93 18.59
N GLY A 57 7.25 -14.75 19.86
CA GLY A 57 5.86 -14.81 20.29
C GLY A 57 4.96 -13.92 19.44
N SER A 58 3.95 -14.51 18.81
CA SER A 58 2.90 -13.75 18.15
C SER A 58 2.17 -12.91 19.19
N ARG A 59 1.96 -11.63 18.88
CA ARG A 59 1.12 -10.78 19.72
C ARG A 59 -0.32 -11.34 19.74
N LYS A 60 -1.02 -11.07 20.84
CA LYS A 60 -2.46 -11.32 21.00
C LYS A 60 -3.31 -10.08 20.66
N ASP A 61 -2.72 -9.04 20.09
CA ASP A 61 -3.48 -7.86 19.64
C ASP A 61 -4.30 -8.26 18.42
N SER A 62 -5.59 -7.93 18.40
CA SER A 62 -6.50 -8.19 17.26
C SER A 62 -6.24 -7.23 16.09
N SER A 63 -5.01 -6.71 15.98
CA SER A 63 -4.64 -5.70 15.00
C SER A 63 -4.58 -6.33 13.60
N PRO A 64 -5.21 -5.72 12.59
CA PRO A 64 -5.09 -6.17 11.20
C PRO A 64 -3.69 -5.89 10.61
N VAL A 65 -2.83 -5.16 11.34
CA VAL A 65 -1.51 -4.76 10.90
C VAL A 65 -0.46 -5.78 11.32
N LYS A 66 0.30 -6.28 10.33
CA LYS A 66 1.46 -7.14 10.58
C LYS A 66 2.48 -6.42 11.46
N PRO A 67 2.97 -6.99 12.57
CA PRO A 67 3.88 -6.28 13.47
C PRO A 67 5.26 -6.05 12.85
N LEU A 68 5.93 -4.95 13.25
CA LEU A 68 7.27 -4.59 12.75
C LEU A 68 8.29 -5.70 12.99
N SER A 69 8.21 -6.42 14.11
CA SER A 69 9.11 -7.51 14.46
C SER A 69 9.16 -8.66 13.44
N THR A 70 8.12 -8.80 12.60
CA THR A 70 8.09 -9.80 11.51
C THR A 70 8.82 -9.32 10.25
N ILE A 71 9.24 -8.05 10.21
CA ILE A 71 9.95 -7.43 9.09
C ILE A 71 11.37 -7.05 9.50
N LEU A 72 11.51 -6.40 10.66
CA LEU A 72 12.77 -5.92 11.22
C LEU A 72 12.97 -6.52 12.61
N ASN A 73 14.13 -7.12 12.87
CA ASN A 73 14.45 -7.66 14.19
C ASN A 73 14.75 -6.51 15.16
N THR A 74 13.75 -6.10 15.94
CA THR A 74 13.84 -4.99 16.89
C THR A 74 14.83 -5.25 18.02
N SER A 75 14.95 -6.50 18.48
CA SER A 75 15.88 -6.90 19.54
C SER A 75 17.33 -6.59 19.12
N ARG A 76 17.71 -7.00 17.89
CA ARG A 76 19.04 -6.72 17.32
C ARG A 76 19.30 -5.24 17.05
N VAL A 77 18.28 -4.50 16.64
CA VAL A 77 18.40 -3.04 16.45
C VAL A 77 18.74 -2.37 17.77
N LEU A 78 18.18 -2.83 18.89
CA LEU A 78 18.45 -2.31 20.22
C LEU A 78 19.74 -2.83 20.87
N SER A 79 20.19 -4.04 20.51
CA SER A 79 21.42 -4.62 21.09
C SER A 79 22.70 -3.92 20.63
N THR A 80 22.66 -3.24 19.49
CA THR A 80 23.81 -2.54 18.91
C THR A 80 23.43 -1.06 18.76
N PRO A 81 24.32 -0.09 19.06
CA PRO A 81 24.01 1.32 18.86
C PRO A 81 23.86 1.62 17.37
N HIS A 82 22.62 1.70 16.89
CA HIS A 82 22.29 2.14 15.53
C HIS A 82 21.74 3.56 15.57
N THR A 83 22.19 4.40 14.64
CA THR A 83 21.60 5.74 14.47
C THR A 83 20.26 5.64 13.72
N PRO A 84 19.36 6.63 13.86
CA PRO A 84 18.12 6.66 13.09
C PRO A 84 18.36 6.56 11.57
N ASP A 85 19.41 7.20 11.06
CA ASP A 85 19.79 7.14 9.65
C ASP A 85 20.21 5.73 9.21
N GLN A 86 20.98 5.02 10.04
CA GLN A 86 21.39 3.64 9.75
C GLN A 86 20.18 2.70 9.69
N ILE A 87 19.21 2.90 10.60
CA ILE A 87 17.96 2.13 10.60
C ILE A 87 17.15 2.44 9.34
N GLY A 88 17.06 3.72 8.94
CA GLY A 88 16.41 4.13 7.70
C GLY A 88 17.06 3.52 6.45
N GLN A 89 18.39 3.48 6.39
CA GLN A 89 19.13 2.83 5.30
C GLN A 89 18.86 1.33 5.23
N LEU A 90 18.87 0.64 6.38
CA LEU A 90 18.55 -0.79 6.46
C LEU A 90 17.11 -1.05 5.99
N TRP A 91 16.17 -0.21 6.41
CA TRP A 91 14.77 -0.31 6.03
C TRP A 91 14.56 -0.14 4.52
N ASN A 92 15.23 0.84 3.92
CA ASN A 92 15.18 1.09 2.49
C ASN A 92 15.82 -0.06 1.70
N ALA A 93 17.01 -0.52 2.11
CA ALA A 93 17.72 -1.63 1.48
C ALA A 93 16.89 -2.93 1.48
N TYR A 94 16.22 -3.22 2.59
CA TYR A 94 15.33 -4.38 2.69
C TYR A 94 14.21 -4.34 1.64
N HIS A 95 13.47 -3.23 1.52
CA HIS A 95 12.35 -3.13 0.59
C HIS A 95 12.78 -3.08 -0.89
N MET A 96 13.95 -2.50 -1.18
CA MET A 96 14.59 -2.58 -2.49
C MET A 96 14.93 -4.03 -2.87
N SER A 97 15.38 -4.84 -1.92
CA SER A 97 15.70 -6.26 -2.19
C SER A 97 14.44 -7.11 -2.45
N ARG A 98 13.31 -6.80 -1.79
CA ARG A 98 12.05 -7.57 -1.89
C ARG A 98 11.33 -7.43 -3.22
N SER A 99 11.70 -6.42 -3.99
CA SER A 99 11.13 -6.08 -5.29
C SER A 99 12.02 -6.53 -6.45
N GLY A 100 12.83 -7.58 -6.24
CA GLY A 100 13.78 -8.07 -7.24
C GLY A 100 14.83 -7.02 -7.63
N GLY A 101 15.15 -6.10 -6.71
CA GLY A 101 16.05 -4.95 -6.95
C GLY A 101 15.39 -3.76 -7.66
N THR A 102 14.12 -3.88 -8.09
CA THR A 102 13.45 -2.83 -8.88
C THR A 102 12.67 -1.82 -8.04
N GLY A 103 12.52 -2.03 -6.74
CA GLY A 103 11.63 -1.23 -5.87
C GLY A 103 10.14 -1.55 -6.03
N ARG A 104 9.71 -2.18 -7.14
CA ARG A 104 8.30 -2.41 -7.51
C ARG A 104 7.43 -3.09 -6.45
N GLY A 105 6.28 -2.49 -6.17
CA GLY A 105 5.25 -3.01 -5.27
C GLY A 105 5.33 -2.48 -3.83
N PHE A 106 6.45 -1.84 -3.49
CA PHE A 106 6.66 -1.26 -2.17
C PHE A 106 7.05 0.20 -2.25
N LEU A 107 6.67 0.96 -1.22
CA LEU A 107 7.26 2.25 -0.86
C LEU A 107 7.84 2.13 0.55
N CYS A 108 8.93 2.83 0.82
CA CYS A 108 9.50 2.85 2.16
C CYS A 108 10.06 4.23 2.47
N ALA A 109 9.93 4.65 3.73
CA ALA A 109 10.56 5.86 4.22
C ALA A 109 10.83 5.75 5.72
N SER A 110 11.76 6.56 6.20
CA SER A 110 12.03 6.79 7.61
C SER A 110 11.56 8.20 7.96
N VAL A 111 10.54 8.31 8.80
CA VAL A 111 9.89 9.58 9.15
C VAL A 111 10.32 10.01 10.55
N PRO A 112 10.87 11.22 10.74
CA PRO A 112 11.16 11.75 12.07
C PRO A 112 9.91 11.82 12.94
N LEU A 113 10.03 11.47 14.22
CA LEU A 113 8.89 11.39 15.13
C LEU A 113 8.10 12.70 15.22
N ASP A 114 8.77 13.85 15.19
CA ASP A 114 8.09 15.16 15.27
C ASP A 114 7.23 15.44 14.04
N LEU A 115 7.68 15.06 12.85
CA LEU A 115 6.87 15.15 11.63
C LEU A 115 5.67 14.21 11.71
N TYR A 116 5.88 12.97 12.15
CA TYR A 116 4.78 12.02 12.31
C TYR A 116 3.74 12.52 13.30
N LYS A 117 4.15 13.05 14.45
CA LYS A 117 3.24 13.60 15.46
C LYS A 117 2.36 14.71 14.89
N LYS A 118 2.95 15.64 14.12
CA LYS A 118 2.20 16.71 13.43
C LYS A 118 1.15 16.13 12.48
N MET A 119 1.54 15.21 11.61
CA MET A 119 0.60 14.58 10.67
C MET A 119 -0.50 13.80 11.39
N SER A 120 -0.14 13.03 12.42
CA SER A 120 -1.09 12.20 13.18
C SER A 120 -2.12 13.03 13.93
N ALA A 121 -1.73 14.18 14.51
CA ALA A 121 -2.67 15.06 15.20
C ALA A 121 -3.72 15.65 14.26
N VAL A 122 -3.32 15.98 13.03
CA VAL A 122 -4.25 16.42 11.98
C VAL A 122 -5.15 15.26 11.54
N ALA A 123 -4.56 14.09 11.32
CA ALA A 123 -5.28 12.89 10.87
C ALA A 123 -6.29 12.35 11.89
N GLU A 124 -6.04 12.51 13.18
CA GLU A 124 -7.02 12.17 14.23
C GLU A 124 -8.26 13.08 14.16
N LYS A 125 -8.11 14.33 13.72
CA LYS A 125 -9.23 15.26 13.54
C LYS A 125 -9.93 15.10 12.18
N TYR A 126 -9.16 14.84 11.13
CA TYR A 126 -9.61 14.79 9.74
C TYR A 126 -9.15 13.49 9.08
N PRO A 127 -9.74 12.34 9.43
CA PRO A 127 -9.19 11.04 9.03
C PRO A 127 -9.38 10.71 7.54
N THR A 128 -10.24 11.41 6.81
CA THR A 128 -10.58 11.06 5.43
C THR A 128 -10.38 12.23 4.49
N PHE A 129 -10.00 11.97 3.24
CA PHE A 129 -9.91 13.01 2.22
C PHE A 129 -10.03 12.43 0.82
N ILE A 130 -10.08 13.29 -0.19
CA ILE A 130 -10.00 12.89 -1.60
C ILE A 130 -8.73 13.44 -2.22
N VAL A 131 -8.03 12.62 -2.99
CA VAL A 131 -6.76 12.97 -3.62
C VAL A 131 -6.86 12.72 -5.12
N PRO A 132 -6.64 13.73 -5.97
CA PRO A 132 -6.60 13.54 -7.40
C PRO A 132 -5.19 13.16 -7.87
N ILE A 133 -5.13 12.22 -8.79
CA ILE A 133 -3.93 11.86 -9.55
C ILE A 133 -4.19 12.19 -11.01
N ARG A 134 -3.27 12.94 -11.62
CA ARG A 134 -3.36 13.32 -13.03
C ARG A 134 -3.08 12.10 -13.90
N ARG A 135 -3.93 11.87 -14.88
CA ARG A 135 -3.73 10.85 -15.91
C ARG A 135 -3.28 11.53 -17.20
N PRO A 136 -2.12 11.15 -17.78
CA PRO A 136 -1.70 11.68 -19.08
C PRO A 136 -2.76 11.29 -20.13
N LYS A 137 -3.20 12.27 -20.94
CA LYS A 137 -4.05 11.97 -22.09
C LYS A 137 -3.23 11.21 -23.14
N ASP A 138 -3.88 10.27 -23.81
CA ASP A 138 -3.31 9.59 -24.97
C ASP A 138 -3.20 10.64 -26.10
N THR A 139 -1.98 11.02 -26.48
CA THR A 139 -1.69 12.10 -27.45
C THR A 139 -2.15 11.79 -28.88
N THR A 140 -2.74 10.62 -29.08
CA THR A 140 -3.27 10.12 -30.35
C THR A 140 -4.69 10.62 -30.67
N VAL A 141 -5.38 11.24 -29.71
CA VAL A 141 -6.74 11.77 -29.87
C VAL A 141 -6.70 13.30 -29.94
N SER A 142 -7.22 13.88 -31.03
CA SER A 142 -7.25 15.33 -31.21
C SER A 142 -8.02 16.01 -30.08
N PRO A 143 -7.53 17.14 -29.53
CA PRO A 143 -8.24 17.87 -28.49
C PRO A 143 -9.62 18.32 -28.99
N VAL A 144 -10.67 18.03 -28.22
CA VAL A 144 -11.98 18.64 -28.43
C VAL A 144 -11.94 20.05 -27.84
N GLU A 145 -12.34 21.07 -28.61
CA GLU A 145 -12.33 22.46 -28.15
C GLU A 145 -13.17 22.64 -26.88
N GLY A 146 -12.54 23.20 -25.83
CA GLY A 146 -13.18 23.54 -24.55
C GLY A 146 -12.99 22.51 -23.42
N GLU A 147 -12.37 21.37 -23.67
CA GLU A 147 -12.09 20.37 -22.63
C GLU A 147 -10.73 20.63 -21.96
N SER A 148 -10.64 20.58 -20.62
CA SER A 148 -9.36 20.73 -19.92
C SER A 148 -8.36 19.66 -20.35
N ASP A 149 -7.09 20.03 -20.49
CA ASP A 149 -6.01 19.23 -21.10
C ASP A 149 -5.61 17.97 -20.29
N SER A 150 -6.31 17.63 -19.21
CA SER A 150 -5.92 16.56 -18.29
C SER A 150 -7.11 15.84 -17.67
N ALA A 151 -7.05 14.50 -17.72
CA ALA A 151 -7.96 13.64 -16.99
C ALA A 151 -7.42 13.41 -15.58
N TYR A 152 -8.31 13.20 -14.60
CA TYR A 152 -7.94 12.95 -13.22
C TYR A 152 -8.65 11.70 -12.71
N GLU A 153 -7.93 10.90 -11.93
CA GLU A 153 -8.49 9.81 -11.15
C GLU A 153 -8.45 10.19 -9.67
N PHE A 154 -9.57 10.04 -8.98
CA PHE A 154 -9.68 10.38 -7.56
C PHE A 154 -9.56 9.14 -6.69
N TYR A 155 -8.79 9.29 -5.62
CA TYR A 155 -8.59 8.29 -4.57
C TYR A 155 -9.19 8.80 -3.26
N PHE A 156 -9.97 7.95 -2.61
CA PHE A 156 -10.34 8.14 -1.22
C PHE A 156 -9.14 7.77 -0.34
N LEU A 157 -8.69 8.74 0.45
CA LEU A 157 -7.67 8.59 1.48
C LEU A 157 -8.37 8.38 2.82
N GLN A 158 -8.00 7.34 3.54
CA GLN A 158 -8.51 7.07 4.90
C GLN A 158 -7.37 6.73 5.85
N TRP A 159 -7.28 7.45 6.96
CA TRP A 159 -6.44 7.13 8.11
C TRP A 159 -7.18 6.23 9.09
N ASP A 160 -6.47 5.23 9.60
CA ASP A 160 -6.90 4.41 10.72
C ASP A 160 -5.78 4.30 11.75
N PHE A 161 -6.15 4.17 13.02
CA PHE A 161 -5.24 4.05 14.14
C PHE A 161 -5.48 2.77 14.93
N HIS A 162 -4.40 2.05 15.20
CA HIS A 162 -4.38 0.75 15.86
C HIS A 162 -3.65 0.84 17.19
N ASP A 163 -3.73 -0.22 18.01
CA ASP A 163 -3.11 -0.23 19.32
C ASP A 163 -1.60 0.11 19.28
N ALA A 164 -1.15 0.82 20.30
CA ALA A 164 0.25 1.21 20.45
C ALA A 164 1.14 -0.04 20.58
N PRO A 165 2.26 -0.11 19.83
CA PRO A 165 3.16 -1.22 19.94
C PRO A 165 3.89 -1.20 21.28
N ARG A 166 4.15 -2.38 21.83
CA ARG A 166 4.96 -2.51 23.04
C ARG A 166 6.35 -1.93 22.79
N LEU A 167 6.92 -1.32 23.83
CA LEU A 167 8.31 -0.87 23.78
C LEU A 167 9.21 -2.08 23.50
N PRO A 168 10.02 -2.03 22.42
CA PRO A 168 10.93 -3.11 22.13
C PRO A 168 12.05 -3.14 23.18
N SER A 169 12.53 -4.34 23.52
CA SER A 169 13.60 -4.56 24.49
C SER A 169 14.74 -5.31 23.82
N ALA A 170 15.99 -4.97 24.19
CA ALA A 170 17.18 -5.72 23.77
C ALA A 170 17.23 -7.14 24.38
N ASN A 171 16.61 -7.31 25.56
CA ASN A 171 16.43 -8.62 26.20
C ASN A 171 15.05 -9.17 25.81
N GLU A 172 15.04 -10.37 25.21
CA GLU A 172 13.81 -11.07 24.82
C GLU A 172 13.11 -11.78 26.00
N ASP A 173 13.56 -11.56 27.25
CA ASP A 173 12.95 -12.17 28.42
C ASP A 173 11.52 -11.62 28.61
N PRO A 174 10.47 -12.46 28.41
CA PRO A 174 9.08 -12.03 28.45
C PRO A 174 8.59 -11.68 29.87
N PHE A 175 9.41 -11.94 30.91
CA PHE A 175 9.08 -11.68 32.31
C PHE A 175 9.68 -10.38 32.84
N VAL A 176 10.56 -9.72 32.09
CA VAL A 176 11.10 -8.41 32.45
C VAL A 176 10.03 -7.36 32.21
N LYS A 177 9.54 -6.72 33.28
CA LYS A 177 8.65 -5.56 33.16
C LYS A 177 9.42 -4.43 32.47
N PRO A 178 8.84 -3.77 31.44
CA PRO A 178 9.50 -2.67 30.78
C PRO A 178 9.87 -1.60 31.81
N SER A 179 11.12 -1.11 31.72
CA SER A 179 11.59 0.00 32.55
C SER A 179 10.61 1.17 32.42
N SER A 180 10.06 1.62 33.54
CA SER A 180 9.04 2.67 33.62
C SER A 180 9.54 4.08 33.24
N SER A 181 10.75 4.20 32.69
CA SER A 181 11.41 5.46 32.35
C SER A 181 11.09 5.96 30.94
N GLU A 182 10.59 5.11 30.05
CA GLU A 182 10.32 5.49 28.65
C GLU A 182 8.85 5.81 28.42
N SER A 183 8.58 6.90 27.70
CA SER A 183 7.22 7.25 27.28
C SER A 183 6.62 6.15 26.39
N PRO A 184 5.32 5.86 26.47
CA PRO A 184 4.70 4.87 25.60
C PRO A 184 4.83 5.29 24.13
N ASN A 185 4.97 4.29 23.25
CA ASN A 185 4.96 4.53 21.80
C ASN A 185 3.57 5.07 21.36
N PRO A 186 3.50 5.93 20.34
CA PRO A 186 2.24 6.30 19.71
C PRO A 186 1.53 5.11 19.05
N LYS A 187 0.23 5.24 18.78
CA LYS A 187 -0.55 4.27 18.00
C LYS A 187 0.07 4.02 16.62
N VAL A 188 0.05 2.76 16.17
CA VAL A 188 0.34 2.42 14.77
C VAL A 188 -0.77 3.02 13.92
N SER A 189 -0.43 3.59 12.76
CA SER A 189 -1.44 4.10 11.83
C SER A 189 -1.30 3.49 10.45
N THR A 190 -2.43 3.41 9.75
CA THR A 190 -2.49 3.00 8.35
C THR A 190 -3.20 4.06 7.53
N VAL A 191 -2.77 4.24 6.27
CA VAL A 191 -3.45 5.09 5.29
C VAL A 191 -3.84 4.23 4.09
N LEU A 192 -5.12 4.17 3.80
CA LEU A 192 -5.69 3.43 2.67
C LEU A 192 -5.99 4.41 1.54
N PHE A 193 -5.51 4.09 0.34
CA PHE A 193 -5.89 4.80 -0.88
C PHE A 193 -6.70 3.87 -1.77
N THR A 194 -7.97 4.22 -1.98
CA THR A 194 -8.89 3.41 -2.77
C THR A 194 -9.49 4.27 -3.88
N PRO A 195 -9.45 3.87 -5.15
CA PRO A 195 -10.10 4.61 -6.22
C PRO A 195 -11.58 4.83 -5.92
N LEU A 196 -12.10 6.03 -6.21
CA LEU A 196 -13.53 6.30 -6.01
C LEU A 196 -14.42 5.41 -6.89
N GLU A 197 -13.95 5.01 -8.07
CA GLU A 197 -14.66 4.06 -8.94
C GLU A 197 -14.80 2.68 -8.29
N GLU A 198 -13.74 2.18 -7.66
CA GLU A 198 -13.76 0.91 -6.94
C GLU A 198 -14.72 0.97 -5.74
N TYR A 199 -14.72 2.10 -5.02
CA TYR A 199 -15.69 2.36 -3.94
C TYR A 199 -17.14 2.39 -4.43
N LYS A 200 -17.42 3.03 -5.57
CA LYS A 200 -18.76 3.05 -6.16
C LYS A 200 -19.26 1.65 -6.54
N LEU A 201 -18.36 0.77 -6.98
CA LEU A 201 -18.72 -0.58 -7.43
C LEU A 201 -18.85 -1.59 -6.28
N ARG A 202 -18.06 -1.44 -5.22
CA ARG A 202 -17.92 -2.49 -4.18
C ARG A 202 -18.18 -2.02 -2.75
N ALA A 203 -18.36 -0.72 -2.52
CA ALA A 203 -18.58 -0.12 -1.20
C ALA A 203 -17.56 -0.65 -0.16
N THR A 204 -18.02 -1.32 0.90
CA THR A 204 -17.19 -1.86 1.99
C THR A 204 -16.22 -2.97 1.55
N PHE A 205 -16.40 -3.53 0.36
CA PHE A 205 -15.49 -4.54 -0.23
C PHE A 205 -14.52 -3.94 -1.25
N ALA A 206 -14.47 -2.61 -1.36
CA ALA A 206 -13.55 -1.93 -2.25
C ALA A 206 -12.10 -2.23 -1.83
N THR A 207 -11.29 -2.64 -2.79
CA THR A 207 -9.90 -3.00 -2.52
C THR A 207 -9.04 -1.74 -2.59
N PRO A 208 -8.35 -1.34 -1.51
CA PRO A 208 -7.40 -0.25 -1.60
C PRO A 208 -6.27 -0.63 -2.56
N TYR A 209 -5.83 0.33 -3.37
CA TYR A 209 -4.76 0.12 -4.33
C TYR A 209 -3.38 0.35 -3.70
N LEU A 210 -3.30 1.19 -2.68
CA LEU A 210 -2.11 1.44 -1.87
C LEU A 210 -2.49 1.45 -0.39
N VAL A 211 -1.70 0.72 0.40
CA VAL A 211 -1.80 0.71 1.86
C VAL A 211 -0.48 1.19 2.42
N LEU A 212 -0.49 2.31 3.13
CA LEU A 212 0.66 2.80 3.88
C LEU A 212 0.52 2.42 5.35
N THR A 213 1.57 1.90 5.96
CA THR A 213 1.63 1.55 7.39
C THR A 213 2.77 2.31 8.04
N ASN A 214 2.46 3.05 9.11
CA ASN A 214 3.42 3.77 9.93
C ASN A 214 3.72 2.98 11.20
N TYR A 215 4.88 2.33 11.24
CA TYR A 215 5.35 1.57 12.39
C TYR A 215 5.99 2.49 13.44
N THR A 216 5.36 2.58 14.61
CA THR A 216 5.76 3.46 15.71
C THR A 216 6.59 2.75 16.78
N ASP A 217 6.98 1.50 16.57
CA ASP A 217 7.72 0.68 17.54
C ASP A 217 9.06 1.31 17.98
N LEU A 218 9.70 2.09 17.10
CA LEU A 218 10.99 2.77 17.35
C LEU A 218 10.85 4.25 17.72
N ALA A 219 9.62 4.72 17.98
CA ALA A 219 9.35 6.12 18.26
C ALA A 219 10.05 6.59 19.55
N SER A 220 9.85 5.88 20.67
CA SER A 220 10.43 6.28 21.95
C SER A 220 11.94 6.03 22.05
N THR A 221 12.46 5.03 21.34
CA THR A 221 13.87 4.62 21.44
C THR A 221 14.79 5.35 20.46
N HIS A 222 14.33 5.61 19.24
CA HIS A 222 15.15 6.20 18.17
C HIS A 222 14.54 7.48 17.58
N GLY A 223 13.40 7.96 18.08
CA GLY A 223 12.75 9.15 17.53
C GLY A 223 12.31 9.00 16.09
N LEU A 224 12.00 7.76 15.65
CA LEU A 224 11.73 7.43 14.26
C LEU A 224 10.47 6.59 14.09
N VAL A 225 9.75 6.85 13.01
CA VAL A 225 8.62 6.04 12.53
C VAL A 225 8.99 5.46 11.16
N LEU A 226 8.79 4.16 10.98
CA LEU A 226 9.09 3.49 9.70
C LEU A 226 7.83 3.38 8.86
N LEU A 227 7.83 3.99 7.69
CA LEU A 227 6.74 3.92 6.72
C LEU A 227 6.97 2.74 5.78
N ARG A 228 5.92 1.92 5.58
CA ARG A 228 5.85 0.91 4.52
C ARG A 228 4.60 1.10 3.70
N GLY A 229 4.75 1.38 2.41
CA GLY A 229 3.68 1.30 1.43
C GLY A 229 3.67 -0.06 0.74
N GLU A 230 2.51 -0.66 0.60
CA GLU A 230 2.28 -1.89 -0.17
C GLU A 230 1.26 -1.58 -1.27
N VAL A 231 1.67 -1.78 -2.52
CA VAL A 231 0.78 -1.63 -3.68
C VAL A 231 0.08 -2.96 -3.92
N THR A 232 -1.23 -2.94 -4.06
CA THR A 232 -2.04 -4.15 -4.24
C THR A 232 -1.66 -4.85 -5.55
N PRO A 233 -1.26 -6.13 -5.53
CA PRO A 233 -0.95 -6.90 -6.73
C PRO A 233 -2.21 -7.11 -7.60
N ARG A 234 -2.02 -7.12 -8.92
CA ARG A 234 -3.08 -7.46 -9.87
C ARG A 234 -3.25 -8.98 -9.92
N SER A 235 -4.46 -9.46 -9.63
CA SER A 235 -4.77 -10.89 -9.64
C SER A 235 -4.41 -11.53 -10.99
N GLY A 236 -3.69 -12.66 -10.95
CA GLY A 236 -3.37 -13.46 -12.13
C GLY A 236 -2.11 -13.10 -12.92
N ALA A 237 -1.32 -12.11 -12.50
CA ALA A 237 -0.03 -11.79 -13.13
C ALA A 237 1.06 -11.49 -12.08
N SER A 238 2.06 -12.36 -11.98
CA SER A 238 3.25 -12.12 -11.15
C SER A 238 3.95 -10.83 -11.61
N GLY A 239 4.03 -9.84 -10.72
CA GLY A 239 4.77 -8.59 -10.95
C GLY A 239 3.96 -7.42 -11.52
N ASN A 240 2.65 -7.58 -11.74
CA ASN A 240 1.76 -6.46 -12.07
C ASN A 240 1.03 -5.97 -10.83
N TYR A 241 0.91 -4.65 -10.71
CA TYR A 241 0.32 -3.96 -9.57
C TYR A 241 -0.88 -3.10 -10.00
N MET A 242 -1.77 -2.80 -9.07
CA MET A 242 -2.94 -1.96 -9.30
C MET A 242 -2.57 -0.50 -9.57
N LEU A 243 -1.45 -0.04 -9.02
CA LEU A 243 -0.86 1.29 -9.26
C LEU A 243 0.54 1.18 -9.85
N SER A 244 0.92 2.23 -10.59
CA SER A 244 2.32 2.47 -10.91
C SER A 244 3.08 2.94 -9.66
N GLN A 245 4.42 2.86 -9.69
CA GLN A 245 5.22 3.37 -8.58
C GLN A 245 5.19 4.89 -8.47
N GLU A 246 5.09 5.58 -9.60
CA GLU A 246 4.95 7.03 -9.64
C GLU A 246 3.65 7.48 -8.98
N ASP A 247 2.52 6.85 -9.33
CA ASP A 247 1.22 7.17 -8.69
C ASP A 247 1.27 6.90 -7.19
N ALA A 248 1.87 5.78 -6.78
CA ALA A 248 1.98 5.43 -5.38
C ALA A 248 2.80 6.50 -4.63
N GLN A 249 3.89 7.00 -5.23
CA GLN A 249 4.69 8.08 -4.68
C GLN A 249 3.89 9.39 -4.59
N GLN A 250 3.18 9.78 -5.65
CA GLN A 250 2.32 10.97 -5.65
C GLN A 250 1.25 10.90 -4.55
N LEU A 251 0.57 9.76 -4.40
CA LEU A 251 -0.41 9.54 -3.31
C LEU A 251 0.25 9.68 -1.93
N SER A 252 1.47 9.16 -1.75
CA SER A 252 2.21 9.32 -0.49
C SER A 252 2.59 10.78 -0.20
N MET A 253 2.88 11.56 -1.23
CA MET A 253 3.15 13.01 -1.11
C MET A 253 1.90 13.79 -0.73
N ALA A 254 0.71 13.31 -1.10
CA ALA A 254 -0.54 13.92 -0.69
C ALA A 254 -0.71 13.95 0.84
N ILE A 255 -0.23 12.91 1.54
CA ILE A 255 -0.22 12.92 3.01
C ILE A 255 0.59 14.09 3.53
N GLN A 256 1.81 14.27 3.04
CA GLN A 256 2.64 15.40 3.48
C GLN A 256 1.97 16.73 3.14
N LYS A 257 1.41 16.87 1.94
CA LYS A 257 0.80 18.12 1.48
C LYS A 257 -0.43 18.55 2.29
N PHE A 258 -1.29 17.60 2.65
CA PHE A 258 -2.56 17.91 3.33
C PHE A 258 -2.48 17.79 4.86
N TYR A 259 -1.57 16.97 5.39
CA TYR A 259 -1.50 16.68 6.83
C TYR A 259 -0.26 17.24 7.54
N LEU A 260 0.79 17.63 6.81
CA LEU A 260 1.96 18.26 7.43
C LEU A 260 1.82 19.79 7.42
N TRP A 261 1.13 20.32 8.41
CA TRP A 261 0.91 21.77 8.51
C TRP A 261 2.16 22.50 9.00
N GLY A 262 2.48 23.58 8.30
CA GLY A 262 3.58 24.48 8.66
C GLY A 262 3.16 25.53 9.67
N ASN A 263 4.03 26.53 9.89
CA ASN A 263 3.74 27.66 10.76
C ASN A 263 2.86 28.73 10.09
N GLY A 264 2.30 28.45 8.91
CA GLY A 264 1.39 29.31 8.16
C GLY A 264 0.29 28.49 7.48
N GLU A 265 -0.79 29.15 7.11
CA GLU A 265 -1.98 28.51 6.53
C GLU A 265 -1.70 28.08 5.08
N GLY A 266 -1.25 26.84 4.91
CA GLY A 266 -1.00 26.27 3.59
C GLY A 266 -2.29 25.99 2.83
N GLU A 267 -2.27 26.03 1.50
CA GLU A 267 -3.44 25.71 0.68
C GLU A 267 -4.02 24.31 0.98
N GLY A 268 -3.14 23.33 1.24
CA GLY A 268 -3.54 21.98 1.61
C GLY A 268 -4.28 21.92 2.96
N GLU A 269 -3.83 22.67 3.96
CA GLU A 269 -4.51 22.79 5.25
C GLU A 269 -5.92 23.36 5.07
N LYS A 270 -6.03 24.48 4.34
CA LYS A 270 -7.32 25.13 4.08
C LYS A 270 -8.30 24.19 3.38
N LEU A 271 -7.84 23.48 2.34
CA LEU A 271 -8.67 22.52 1.61
C LEU A 271 -9.15 21.37 2.50
N LEU A 272 -8.26 20.79 3.32
CA LEU A 272 -8.60 19.70 4.22
C LEU A 272 -9.63 20.14 5.27
N ARG A 273 -9.46 21.34 5.84
CA ARG A 273 -10.41 21.94 6.78
C ARG A 273 -11.76 22.22 6.14
N THR A 274 -11.78 22.90 4.98
CA THR A 274 -13.02 23.20 4.26
C THR A 274 -13.79 21.92 3.93
N PHE A 275 -13.11 20.87 3.47
CA PHE A 275 -13.75 19.59 3.15
C PHE A 275 -14.52 18.98 4.34
N HIS A 276 -14.03 19.12 5.58
CA HIS A 276 -14.67 18.55 6.76
C HIS A 276 -15.60 19.51 7.50
N GLU A 277 -15.25 20.79 7.58
CA GLU A 277 -15.94 21.77 8.42
C GLU A 277 -16.97 22.60 7.63
N LYS A 278 -16.77 22.77 6.32
CA LYS A 278 -17.63 23.57 5.42
C LYS A 278 -17.72 22.93 4.03
N PRO A 279 -18.27 21.71 3.92
CA PRO A 279 -18.31 20.97 2.65
C PRO A 279 -19.05 21.71 1.52
N GLU A 280 -19.96 22.61 1.84
CA GLU A 280 -20.65 23.49 0.89
C GLU A 280 -19.72 24.50 0.20
N ASP A 281 -18.64 24.90 0.87
CA ASP A 281 -17.62 25.81 0.34
C ASP A 281 -16.51 25.04 -0.40
N PHE A 282 -16.51 23.70 -0.34
CA PHE A 282 -15.49 22.87 -0.95
C PHE A 282 -15.62 22.84 -2.47
N ARG A 283 -14.53 23.15 -3.16
CA ARG A 283 -14.44 23.15 -4.62
C ARG A 283 -13.36 22.18 -5.08
N TRP A 284 -13.75 21.17 -5.85
CA TRP A 284 -12.81 20.17 -6.37
C TRP A 284 -11.80 20.79 -7.35
N GLU A 285 -12.15 21.90 -8.01
CA GLU A 285 -11.22 22.62 -8.89
C GLU A 285 -10.06 23.24 -8.11
N ASP A 286 -10.30 23.67 -6.87
CA ASP A 286 -9.26 24.21 -5.99
C ASP A 286 -8.31 23.09 -5.56
N LEU A 287 -8.87 21.91 -5.28
CA LEU A 287 -8.09 20.70 -5.03
C LEU A 287 -7.21 20.31 -6.23
N LEU A 288 -7.71 20.40 -7.46
CA LEU A 288 -6.88 20.09 -8.64
C LEU A 288 -5.70 21.04 -8.82
N ARG A 289 -5.90 22.34 -8.56
CA ARG A 289 -4.82 23.34 -8.66
C ARG A 289 -3.76 23.10 -7.60
N THR A 290 -4.17 22.79 -6.38
CA THR A 290 -3.23 22.48 -5.31
C THR A 290 -2.59 21.12 -5.52
N ALA A 291 -3.24 20.13 -6.13
CA ALA A 291 -2.69 18.78 -6.32
C ALA A 291 -1.80 18.61 -7.56
N ASP A 292 -1.22 19.69 -8.10
CA ASP A 292 -0.08 19.55 -9.01
C ASP A 292 1.14 19.07 -8.21
N TRP A 293 1.65 17.88 -8.56
CA TRP A 293 2.67 17.17 -7.79
C TRP A 293 4.10 17.50 -8.25
N GLY A 294 4.27 18.25 -9.35
CA GLY A 294 5.55 18.85 -9.75
C GLY A 294 6.75 17.88 -9.82
N ILE A 295 6.54 16.68 -10.36
CA ILE A 295 7.57 15.66 -10.56
C ILE A 295 8.05 15.68 -12.01
#